data_AF-A0A4V2R3W3-F1
#
_entry.id   AF-A0A4V2R3W3-F1
#
_cell.length_a   1.000
_cell.length_b   1.000
_cell.length_c   1.000
_cell.angle_alpha   90.00
_cell.angle_beta   90.00
_cell.angle_gamma   90.00
#
_symmetry.space_group_name_H-M   'P 1'
#
loop_
_entity.id
_entity.type
_entity.pdbx_description
1 polymer ?
#
loop_
_entity_poly.entity_id
_entity_poly.type
_entity_poly.pdbx_seq_one_letter_code
_entity_poly.pdbx_strand_id
1 'polypeptide(L)' 'MHTIHPNHFNQLMRLPAGIRTDLLEFLGATPVADIQLERMLREMDRLVEDSRARAGAEVMA' A
#
# COMPACT_ATOMS: atom_id res chain seq x y z
N MET A 1 9.37 17.45 7.30
CA MET A 1 9.01 16.26 6.49
C MET A 1 9.65 15.06 7.16
N HIS A 2 8.88 14.11 7.69
CA HIS A 2 9.46 12.86 8.16
C HIS A 2 10.04 12.12 6.96
N THR A 3 11.31 11.75 7.03
CA THR A 3 11.98 10.98 5.99
C THR A 3 11.43 9.55 6.04
N ILE A 4 10.64 9.15 5.05
CA ILE A 4 10.15 7.77 4.95
C ILE A 4 11.35 6.84 4.71
N HIS A 5 11.41 5.73 5.44
CA HIS A 5 12.47 4.74 5.24
C HIS A 5 12.43 4.22 3.78
N PRO A 6 13.57 4.09 3.08
CA PRO A 6 13.61 3.71 1.66
C PRO A 6 12.87 2.41 1.33
N ASN A 7 12.87 1.43 2.24
CA ASN A 7 12.12 0.18 2.05
C ASN A 7 10.60 0.40 2.05
N HIS A 8 10.08 1.25 2.92
CA HIS A 8 8.65 1.60 2.95
C HIS A 8 8.26 2.37 1.69
N PHE A 9 9.13 3.27 1.24
CA PHE A 9 8.93 3.97 -0.03
C PHE A 9 8.86 3.01 -1.21
N ASN A 10 9.79 2.06 -1.31
CA ASN A 10 9.79 1.06 -2.38
C ASN A 10 8.53 0.18 -2.37
N GLN A 11 8.05 -0.23 -1.19
CA GLN A 11 6.79 -0.97 -1.06
C GLN A 11 5.60 -0.12 -1.52
N LEU A 12 5.51 1.12 -1.05
CA LEU A 12 4.46 2.06 -1.44
C LEU A 12 4.41 2.26 -2.96
N MET A 13 5.57 2.36 -3.63
CA MET A 13 5.63 2.52 -5.08
C MET A 13 5.16 1.30 -5.88
N ARG A 14 5.13 0.10 -5.27
CA ARG A 14 4.62 -1.13 -5.90
C ARG A 14 3.11 -1.27 -5.83
N LEU A 15 2.44 -0.47 -4.98
CA LEU A 15 0.99 -0.48 -4.86
C LEU A 15 0.31 0.05 -6.15
N PRO A 16 -0.92 -0.40 -6.44
CA PRO A 16 -1.74 0.17 -7.51
C PRO A 16 -1.88 1.69 -7.37
N ALA A 17 -2.00 2.38 -8.51
CA ALA A 17 -1.92 3.85 -8.55
C ALA A 17 -2.95 4.55 -7.64
N GLY A 18 -4.19 4.06 -7.56
CA GLY A 18 -5.22 4.60 -6.67
C GLY A 18 -4.81 4.49 -5.20
N ILE A 19 -4.58 3.26 -4.73
CA ILE A 19 -4.17 2.97 -3.34
C ILE A 19 -2.91 3.76 -2.95
N ARG A 20 -1.92 3.82 -3.85
CA ARG A 20 -0.69 4.57 -3.62
C ARG A 20 -0.95 6.07 -3.42
N THR A 21 -1.84 6.65 -4.22
CA THR A 21 -2.15 8.08 -4.17
C THR A 21 -2.84 8.43 -2.84
N ASP A 22 -3.84 7.64 -2.47
CA ASP A 22 -4.59 7.82 -1.22
C ASP A 22 -3.66 7.70 0.00
N LEU A 23 -2.75 6.72 -0.02
CA LEU A 23 -1.80 6.51 1.08
C LEU A 23 -0.79 7.66 1.19
N LEU A 24 -0.29 8.19 0.06
CA LEU A 24 0.62 9.34 0.07
C LEU A 24 -0.06 10.61 0.58
N GLU A 25 -1.32 10.84 0.18
CA GLU A 25 -2.12 11.96 0.69
C GLU A 25 -2.31 11.84 2.21
N PHE A 26 -2.70 10.66 2.69
CA PHE A 26 -2.84 10.39 4.12
C PHE A 26 -1.55 10.63 4.90
N LEU A 27 -0.40 10.14 4.40
CA LEU A 27 0.91 10.35 5.03
C LEU A 27 1.38 11.81 4.98
N GLY A 28 0.92 12.57 3.99
CA GLY A 28 1.16 14.01 3.91
C GLY A 28 0.36 14.82 4.94
N ALA A 29 -0.85 14.35 5.27
CA ALA A 29 -1.75 15.00 6.22
C ALA A 29 -1.59 14.52 7.67
N THR A 30 -1.05 13.31 7.88
CA THR A 30 -1.05 12.63 9.18
C THR A 30 0.36 12.16 9.57
N PRO A 31 0.86 12.50 10.76
CA PRO A 31 2.08 11.89 11.29
C PRO A 31 1.83 10.42 11.59
N VAL A 32 2.58 9.53 10.93
CA VAL A 32 2.49 8.08 11.10
C VAL A 32 3.85 7.56 11.56
N ALA A 33 3.86 6.74 12.61
CA ALA A 33 5.08 6.09 13.07
C ALA A 33 5.50 4.97 12.10
N ASP A 34 6.80 4.72 11.94
CA ASP A 34 7.30 3.70 11.00
C ASP A 34 6.67 2.32 11.21
N ILE A 35 6.46 1.89 12.45
CA ILE A 35 5.84 0.60 12.77
C ILE A 35 4.38 0.51 12.32
N GLN A 36 3.67 1.65 12.30
CA GLN A 36 2.30 1.73 11.81
C GLN A 36 2.28 1.71 10.29
N LEU A 37 3.18 2.45 9.65
CA LEU A 37 3.35 2.45 8.20
C LEU A 37 3.68 1.05 7.67
N GLU A 38 4.59 0.33 8.33
CA GLU A 38 4.92 -1.05 7.97
C GLU A 38 3.69 -1.97 8.01
N ARG A 39 2.87 -1.85 9.06
CA ARG A 39 1.63 -2.64 9.18
C ARG A 39 0.63 -2.32 8.08
N MET A 40 0.43 -1.03 7.80
CA MET A 40 -0.47 -0.58 6.73
C MET A 40 -0.02 -1.11 5.37
N LEU A 41 1.28 -1.03 5.05
CA LEU A 41 1.82 -1.54 3.78
C LEU A 41 1.61 -3.05 3.65
N ARG A 42 1.85 -3.83 4.71
CA ARG A 42 1.60 -5.29 4.72
C ARG A 42 0.13 -5.64 4.53
N GLU A 43 -0.78 -4.84 5.07
CA GLU A 43 -2.22 -5.04 4.90
C GLU A 43 -2.66 -4.72 3.46
N MET A 44 -2.16 -3.62 2.89
CA MET A 44 -2.44 -3.25 1.50
C MET A 44 -1.92 -4.29 0.51
N ASP A 45 -0.71 -4.83 0.72
CA ASP A 45 -0.18 -5.90 -0.13
C ASP A 45 -1.12 -7.12 -0.15
N ARG A 46 -1.61 -7.56 1.01
CA ARG A 46 -2.56 -8.68 1.10
C ARG A 46 -3.87 -8.40 0.37
N LEU A 47 -4.43 -7.20 0.54
CA LEU A 47 -5.67 -6.82 -0.15
C LEU A 47 -5.51 -6.80 -1.67
N VAL A 48 -4.35 -6.34 -2.16
CA VAL A 48 -4.03 -6.32 -3.59
C VAL A 48 -3.86 -7.74 -4.13
N GLU A 49 -3.18 -8.63 -3.38
CA GLU A 49 -3.05 -10.04 -3.75
C GLU A 49 -4.41 -10.74 -3.80
N ASP A 50 -5.25 -10.56 -2.78
CA ASP A 50 -6.60 -11.13 -2.74
C ASP A 50 -7.49 -10.60 -3.86
N SER A 51 -7.43 -9.29 -4.15
CA SER A 51 -8.18 -8.68 -5.25
C SER A 51 -7.76 -9.24 -6.61
N ARG A 52 -6.45 -9.43 -6.83
CA ARG A 52 -5.92 -10.07 -8.04
C ARG A 52 -6.34 -11.53 -8.16
N ALA A 53 -6.30 -12.29 -7.08
CA ALA A 53 -6.71 -13.69 -7.07
C ALA A 53 -8.19 -13.84 -7.46
N ARG A 54 -9.07 -12.96 -6.94
CA ARG A 54 -10.50 -12.94 -7.29
C ARG A 54 -10.73 -12.53 -8.75
N ALA A 55 -10.07 -11.48 -9.22
CA ALA A 55 -10.18 -11.06 -10.62
C ALA A 55 -9.67 -12.14 -11.59
N GLY A 56 -8.62 -12.89 -11.22
CA GLY A 56 -8.15 -14.02 -12.02
C GLY A 56 -9.12 -15.21 -12.05
N ALA A 57 -9.84 -15.46 -10.94
CA ALA A 57 -10.83 -16.53 -10.87
C ALA A 57 -12.09 -16.23 -11.71
N GLU A 58 -12.53 -14.96 -11.78
CA GLU A 58 -13.68 -14.54 -12.59
C GLU A 58 -13.40 -14.57 -14.11
N VAL A 59 -12.14 -14.48 -14.55
CA VAL A 59 -11.77 -14.55 -15.98
C VAL A 59 -11.66 -16.01 -16.48
N MET A 60 -11.54 -16.99 -15.57
CA MET A 60 -11.45 -18.42 -15.92
C MET A 60 -12.76 -19.20 -15.73
N ALA A 61 -13.83 -18.57 -15.26
CA ALA A 61 -15.16 -19.15 -15.09
C ALA A 61 -16.08 -18.81 -16.28
#